data_AF-A0A3B9I1G9-F1
#
_entry.id   AF-A0A3B9I1G9-F1
#
_cell.length_a   1.000
_cell.length_b   1.000
_cell.length_c   1.000
_cell.angle_alpha   90.00
_cell.angle_beta   90.00
_cell.angle_gamma   90.00
#
_symmetry.space_group_name_H-M   'P 1'
#
loop_
_entity.id
_entity.type
_entity.pdbx_description
1 polymer ?
#
loop_
_entity_poly.entity_id
_entity_poly.type
_entity_poly.pdbx_seq_one_letter_code
_entity_poly.pdbx_strand_id
1 'polypeptide(L)' 'MGEFGLWIYRTLPPGMRVATARDFQNGLGAEVYGIDFLVHSYYSNHFEYHVSKHNVIEKFRPWIEDGRVYVKSNK' A
#
# COMPACT_ATOMS: atom_id res chain seq x y z
N MET A 1 -4.75 6.49 -17.84
CA MET A 1 -5.25 5.91 -16.58
C MET A 1 -6.76 5.91 -16.66
N GLY A 2 -7.40 4.75 -16.80
CA GLY A 2 -8.86 4.65 -16.97
C GLY A 2 -9.65 5.15 -15.76
N GLU A 3 -10.95 5.39 -15.93
CA GLU A 3 -11.88 5.93 -14.93
C GLU A 3 -11.79 5.23 -13.56
N PHE A 4 -11.51 3.94 -13.55
CA PHE A 4 -11.37 3.13 -12.33
C PHE A 4 -10.19 3.56 -11.45
N GLY A 5 -9.04 3.90 -12.03
CA GLY A 5 -7.89 4.41 -11.27
C GLY A 5 -8.22 5.74 -10.61
N LEU A 6 -8.89 6.64 -11.33
CA LEU A 6 -9.33 7.94 -10.82
C LEU A 6 -10.35 7.81 -9.67
N TRP A 7 -11.21 6.78 -9.68
CA TRP A 7 -12.18 6.53 -8.62
C TRP A 7 -11.51 6.13 -7.29
N ILE A 8 -10.53 5.21 -7.33
CA ILE A 8 -9.79 4.75 -6.14
C ILE A 8 -9.12 5.93 -5.43
N TYR A 9 -8.49 6.84 -6.17
CA TYR A 9 -7.84 8.02 -5.57
C TYR A 9 -8.82 8.98 -4.89
N ARG A 10 -10.10 8.99 -5.28
CA ARG A 10 -11.13 9.84 -4.66
C ARG A 10 -11.68 9.25 -3.36
N THR A 11 -11.59 7.93 -3.17
CA THR A 11 -12.13 7.23 -1.99
C THR A 11 -11.08 6.94 -0.93
N LEU A 12 -9.79 7.13 -1.24
CA LEU A 12 -8.71 7.00 -0.28
C LEU A 12 -8.85 8.01 0.87
N PRO A 13 -8.59 7.59 2.12
CA PRO A 13 -8.51 8.51 3.24
C PRO A 13 -7.51 9.65 2.98
N PRO A 14 -7.78 10.88 3.48
CA PRO A 14 -6.86 12.00 3.33
C PRO A 14 -5.45 11.69 3.83
N GLY A 15 -4.45 12.07 3.04
CA GLY A 15 -3.04 11.84 3.36
C GLY A 15 -2.52 10.46 2.99
N MET A 16 -3.31 9.57 2.38
CA MET A 16 -2.80 8.32 1.81
C MET A 16 -2.10 8.55 0.47
N ARG A 17 -1.10 7.71 0.17
CA ARG A 17 -0.44 7.65 -1.14
C ARG A 17 -0.10 6.22 -1.51
N VAL A 18 0.18 5.99 -2.79
CA VAL A 18 0.71 4.70 -3.27
C VAL A 18 2.01 4.38 -2.52
N ALA A 19 2.09 3.16 -2.03
CA ALA A 19 3.25 2.62 -1.34
C ALA A 19 4.28 2.09 -2.34
N THR A 20 5.52 2.10 -1.92
CA THR A 20 6.68 1.50 -2.60
C THR A 20 7.34 0.50 -1.66
N ALA A 21 8.21 -0.37 -2.18
CA ALA A 21 8.96 -1.29 -1.31
C ALA A 21 9.75 -0.56 -0.21
N ARG A 22 10.23 0.66 -0.50
CA ARG A 22 10.98 1.49 0.46
C ARG A 22 10.14 1.91 1.67
N ASP A 23 8.83 1.98 1.53
CA ASP A 23 7.95 2.31 2.66
C ASP A 23 7.94 1.23 3.72
N PHE A 24 8.28 0.00 3.34
CA PHE A 24 8.37 -1.14 4.24
C PHE A 24 9.81 -1.50 4.61
N GLN A 25 10.80 -0.70 4.22
CA GLN A 25 12.22 -0.94 4.51
C GLN A 25 12.83 0.22 5.29
N ASN A 26 13.75 -0.08 6.19
CA ASN A 26 14.59 0.93 6.82
C ASN A 26 15.78 1.32 5.92
N GLY A 27 16.63 2.25 6.38
CA GLY A 27 17.82 2.69 5.64
C GLY A 27 18.88 1.60 5.38
N LEU A 28 18.75 0.43 5.99
CA LEU A 28 19.61 -0.74 5.78
C LEU A 28 18.93 -1.82 4.90
N GLY A 29 17.72 -1.55 4.39
CA GLY A 29 16.95 -2.48 3.56
C GLY A 29 16.17 -3.55 4.33
N ALA A 30 16.20 -3.53 5.67
CA ALA A 30 15.46 -4.49 6.50
C ALA A 30 13.98 -4.09 6.62
N GLU A 31 13.08 -5.08 6.68
CA GLU A 31 11.65 -4.81 6.79
C GLU A 31 11.28 -4.12 8.11
N VAL A 32 10.39 -3.13 8.02
CA VAL A 32 9.87 -2.39 9.18
C VAL A 32 8.51 -2.95 9.58
N TYR A 33 8.36 -3.24 10.87
CA TYR A 33 7.12 -3.74 11.47
C TYR A 33 6.20 -2.60 11.92
N GLY A 34 4.89 -2.85 11.96
CA GLY A 34 3.93 -1.93 12.54
C GLY A 34 3.48 -0.79 11.63
N ILE A 35 3.76 -0.86 10.33
CA ILE A 35 3.30 0.14 9.35
C ILE A 35 1.88 -0.21 8.95
N ASP A 36 0.97 0.73 9.15
CA ASP A 36 -0.41 0.67 8.68
C ASP A 36 -0.48 0.89 7.16
N PHE A 37 -1.14 -0.01 6.44
CA PHE A 37 -1.36 0.13 5.00
C PHE A 37 -2.71 -0.44 4.56
N LEU A 38 -3.20 0.08 3.44
CA LEU A 38 -4.40 -0.39 2.76
C LEU A 38 -4.02 -1.13 1.49
N VAL A 39 -4.74 -2.20 1.18
CA VAL A 39 -4.57 -2.99 -0.04
C VAL A 39 -5.86 -2.99 -0.81
N HIS A 40 -5.77 -2.74 -2.11
CA HIS A 40 -6.90 -2.83 -3.02
C HIS A 40 -6.83 -4.12 -3.84
N SER A 41 -7.68 -5.08 -3.48
CA SER A 41 -7.78 -6.38 -4.14
C SER A 41 -8.17 -6.27 -5.63
N TYR A 42 -7.88 -7.30 -6.42
CA TYR A 42 -8.34 -7.39 -7.80
C TYR A 42 -9.83 -7.75 -7.91
N TYR A 43 -10.38 -8.38 -6.87
CA TYR A 43 -11.70 -9.01 -6.89
C TYR A 43 -12.79 -8.17 -6.20
N SER A 44 -12.42 -7.06 -5.58
CA SER A 44 -13.30 -6.24 -4.77
C SER A 44 -12.91 -4.78 -4.85
N ASN A 45 -13.91 -3.90 -4.79
CA ASN A 45 -13.73 -2.45 -4.73
C ASN A 45 -13.44 -1.93 -3.30
N HIS A 46 -13.31 -2.84 -2.33
CA HIS A 46 -13.03 -2.49 -0.95
C HIS A 46 -11.53 -2.47 -0.68
N PHE A 47 -11.12 -1.58 0.24
CA PHE A 47 -9.77 -1.59 0.79
C PHE A 47 -9.71 -2.54 1.99
N GLU A 48 -8.68 -3.38 2.01
CA GLU A 48 -8.34 -4.22 3.14
C GLU A 48 -7.24 -3.53 3.96
N TYR A 49 -7.43 -3.44 5.27
CA TYR A 49 -6.46 -2.84 6.18
C TYR A 49 -5.51 -3.89 6.72
N HIS A 50 -4.22 -3.58 6.70
CA HIS A 50 -3.14 -4.44 7.16
C HIS A 50 -2.11 -3.65 7.95
N VAL A 51 -1.36 -4.39 8.76
CA VAL A 51 -0.20 -3.89 9.51
C VAL A 51 1.02 -4.70 9.09
N SER A 52 2.14 -4.05 8.79
CA SER A 52 3.35 -4.72 8.31
C SER A 52 3.88 -5.69 9.38
N LYS A 53 4.16 -6.91 8.91
CA LYS A 53 4.67 -8.05 9.68
C LYS A 53 5.79 -8.73 8.87
N HIS A 54 6.24 -9.90 9.30
CA HIS A 54 7.27 -10.67 8.61
C HIS A 54 6.90 -10.95 7.14
N ASN A 55 7.86 -10.67 6.25
CA ASN A 55 7.84 -10.86 4.80
C ASN A 55 6.73 -10.06 4.11
N VAL A 56 6.48 -8.82 4.54
CA VAL A 56 5.46 -7.97 3.93
C VAL A 56 5.78 -7.67 2.47
N ILE A 57 7.05 -7.44 2.14
CA ILE A 57 7.44 -7.11 0.77
C ILE A 57 7.27 -8.34 -0.11
N GLU A 58 7.74 -9.51 0.34
CA GLU A 58 7.59 -10.75 -0.43
C GLU A 58 6.12 -11.08 -0.71
N LYS A 59 5.26 -10.96 0.31
CA LYS A 59 3.82 -11.23 0.19
C LYS A 59 3.11 -10.22 -0.70
N PHE A 60 3.43 -8.94 -0.55
CA PHE A 60 2.69 -7.86 -1.19
C PHE A 60 3.36 -7.26 -2.43
N ARG A 61 4.54 -7.75 -2.83
CA ARG A 61 5.30 -7.29 -4.00
C ARG A 61 4.45 -7.05 -5.25
N PRO A 62 3.65 -8.02 -5.74
CA PRO A 62 2.87 -7.79 -6.96
C PRO A 62 1.86 -6.65 -6.80
N TRP A 63 1.22 -6.52 -5.63
CA TRP A 63 0.29 -5.42 -5.37
C TRP A 63 0.99 -4.07 -5.19
N ILE A 64 2.19 -4.06 -4.62
CA ILE A 64 3.02 -2.84 -4.50
C ILE A 64 3.43 -2.36 -5.89
N GLU A 65 3.93 -3.28 -6.74
CA GLU A 65 4.37 -2.99 -8.10
C GLU A 65 3.20 -2.52 -9.00
N ASP A 66 2.00 -3.05 -8.78
CA ASP A 66 0.78 -2.62 -9.45
C ASP A 66 0.18 -1.30 -8.90
N GLY A 67 0.80 -0.70 -7.87
CA GLY A 67 0.32 0.55 -7.27
C GLY A 67 -1.00 0.40 -6.51
N ARG A 68 -1.27 -0.78 -5.94
CA ARG A 68 -2.51 -1.14 -5.23
C ARG A 68 -2.38 -1.14 -3.70
N VAL A 69 -1.18 -0.86 -3.20
CA VAL A 69 -0.90 -0.72 -1.78
C VAL A 69 -0.77 0.76 -1.46
N TYR A 70 -1.38 1.18 -0.36
CA TYR A 70 -1.41 2.58 0.07
C TYR A 70 -0.97 2.72 1.51
N VAL A 71 -0.13 3.71 1.79
CA VAL A 71 0.36 4.04 3.13
C VAL A 71 0.00 5.48 3.47
N LYS A 72 -0.13 5.77 4.76
CA LYS A 72 -0.30 7.15 5.22
C LYS A 72 1.00 7.93 4.98
N SER A 73 0.90 9.07 4.33
CA SER A 73 2.00 10.01 4.18
C SER A 73 2.28 10.63 5.55
N ASN A 74 3.52 10.52 6.03
CA ASN A 74 3.98 11.19 7.25
C ASN A 74 4.25 12.70 7.06
N LYS A 75 3.59 13.34 6.07
CA LYS A 75 3.75 14.77 5.82
C LYS A 75 2.77 15.58 6.65
#